data_AF-A0AAV7QTR7-F1
#
_entry.id   AF-A0AAV7QTR7-F1
#
_cell.length_a   1.000
_cell.length_b   1.000
_cell.length_c   1.000
_cell.angle_alpha   90.00
_cell.angle_beta   90.00
_cell.angle_gamma   90.00
#
_symmetry.space_group_name_H-M   'P 1'
#
loop_
_entity.id
_entity.type
_entity.pdbx_description
1 polymer ?
#
loop_
_entity_poly.entity_id
_entity_poly.type
_entity_poly.pdbx_seq_one_letter_code
_entity_poly.pdbx_strand_id
1 'polypeptide(L)'
;MEAAQKQLAYLDLNKTKYSILHLEQSFHVGGNKCGGPLANRLHVQCHVMCVEALSQTDNSEIRNDDLFTAKFRDFYSDLYTTQPITADTIDGYLKNANIPHLSSIQVEEIDQPIRLEEVIAVIAHLKLHN
;
A
#
# COMPACT_ATOMS: atom_id res chain seq x y z
N MET A 1 50.81 -20.05 -42.87
CA MET A 1 49.60 -20.90 -42.98
C MET A 1 49.31 -21.66 -41.68
N GLU A 2 50.32 -22.21 -40.99
CA GLU A 2 50.14 -22.97 -39.75
C GLU A 2 49.50 -22.16 -38.59
N ALA A 3 49.85 -20.87 -38.45
CA ALA A 3 49.27 -20.00 -37.42
C ALA A 3 47.76 -19.74 -37.61
N ALA A 4 47.31 -19.59 -38.86
CA ALA A 4 45.90 -19.40 -39.19
C ALA A 4 45.08 -20.67 -38.93
N GLN A 5 45.65 -21.85 -39.20
CA GLN A 5 45.02 -23.14 -38.89
C GLN A 5 44.88 -23.37 -37.38
N LYS A 6 45.88 -22.99 -36.58
CA LYS A 6 45.80 -23.04 -35.11
C LYS A 6 44.75 -22.09 -34.55
N GLN A 7 44.62 -20.89 -35.11
CA GLN A 7 43.58 -19.94 -34.72
C GLN A 7 42.17 -20.46 -35.04
N LEU A 8 41.98 -21.08 -36.21
CA LEU A 8 40.70 -21.65 -36.59
C LEU A 8 40.29 -22.81 -35.67
N ALA A 9 41.22 -23.73 -35.38
CA ALA A 9 40.98 -24.82 -34.42
C ALA A 9 40.64 -24.30 -33.01
N TYR A 10 41.29 -23.22 -32.57
CA TYR A 10 41.00 -22.58 -31.29
C TYR A 10 39.59 -21.97 -31.25
N LEU A 11 39.16 -21.32 -32.33
CA LEU A 11 37.82 -20.75 -32.44
C LEU A 11 36.73 -21.83 -32.45
N ASP A 12 36.94 -22.93 -33.16
CA ASP A 12 35.98 -24.04 -33.18
C ASP A 12 35.87 -24.72 -31.82
N LEU A 13 37.00 -24.91 -31.13
CA LEU A 13 37.02 -25.44 -29.77
C LEU A 13 36.28 -24.52 -28.78
N ASN A 14 36.39 -23.20 -28.94
CA ASN A 14 35.65 -22.24 -28.12
C ASN A 14 34.14 -22.26 -28.42
N LYS A 15 33.74 -22.44 -29.69
CA LYS A 15 32.34 -22.62 -30.06
C LYS A 15 31.76 -23.88 -29.43
N THR A 16 32.49 -25.00 -29.51
CA THR A 16 32.06 -26.26 -28.89
C THR A 16 31.93 -26.13 -27.38
N LYS A 17 32.89 -25.48 -26.71
CA LYS A 17 32.82 -25.18 -25.26
C LYS A 17 31.58 -24.35 -24.91
N TYR A 18 31.29 -23.32 -25.70
CA TYR A 18 30.11 -22.48 -25.48
C TYR A 18 28.81 -23.27 -25.65
N SER A 19 28.71 -24.12 -26.67
CA SER A 19 27.55 -24.99 -26.88
C SER A 19 27.34 -26.00 -25.74
N ILE A 20 28.41 -26.60 -25.22
CA ILE A 20 28.34 -27.51 -24.06
C ILE A 20 27.84 -26.75 -22.82
N LEU A 21 28.39 -25.56 -22.56
CA LEU A 21 28.01 -24.75 -21.40
C LEU A 21 26.53 -24.33 -21.46
N HIS A 22 26.02 -24.04 -22.65
CA HIS A 22 24.60 -23.71 -22.84
C HIS A 22 23.68 -24.95 -22.74
N LEU A 23 24.15 -26.12 -23.17
CA LEU A 23 23.48 -27.40 -22.97
C LEU A 23 23.40 -27.78 -21.49
N GLU A 24 24.48 -27.61 -20.74
CA GLU A 24 24.53 -27.82 -19.29
C GLU A 24 23.59 -26.85 -18.56
N GLN A 25 23.62 -25.56 -18.91
CA GLN A 25 22.67 -24.58 -18.38
C GLN A 25 21.22 -24.97 -18.69
N SER A 26 20.93 -25.37 -19.93
CA SER A 26 19.59 -25.78 -20.35
C SER A 26 19.15 -27.07 -19.67
N PHE A 27 20.08 -28.01 -19.41
CA PHE A 27 19.84 -29.23 -18.66
C PHE A 27 19.58 -28.94 -17.17
N HIS A 28 20.30 -28.01 -16.55
CA HIS A 28 20.06 -27.61 -15.16
C HIS A 28 18.79 -26.77 -14.99
N VAL A 29 18.41 -25.98 -15.98
CA VAL A 29 17.16 -25.20 -16.00
C VAL A 29 15.95 -26.11 -16.31
N GLY A 30 16.10 -27.11 -17.17
CA GLY A 30 15.02 -28.02 -17.60
C GLY A 30 14.92 -29.36 -16.85
N GLY A 31 15.96 -29.75 -16.12
CA GLY A 31 16.16 -31.13 -15.61
C GLY A 31 15.63 -31.43 -14.22
N ASN A 32 15.14 -30.46 -13.46
CA ASN A 32 14.53 -30.71 -12.14
C ASN A 32 13.18 -29.97 -11.99
N LYS A 33 12.12 -30.66 -12.41
CA LYS A 33 10.84 -30.11 -12.92
C LYS A 33 9.91 -29.38 -11.92
N CYS A 34 10.25 -29.19 -10.65
CA CYS A 34 9.36 -28.45 -9.73
C CYS A 34 10.09 -27.50 -8.77
N GLY A 35 11.34 -27.78 -8.42
CA GLY A 35 12.08 -27.02 -7.40
C GLY A 35 12.65 -25.70 -7.91
N GLY A 36 13.20 -25.65 -9.12
CA GLY A 36 13.88 -24.46 -9.65
C GLY A 36 12.96 -23.26 -9.88
N PRO A 37 11.82 -23.41 -10.59
CA PRO A 37 10.85 -22.34 -10.76
C PRO A 37 10.22 -21.89 -9.45
N LEU A 38 10.00 -22.82 -8.50
CA LEU A 38 9.49 -22.49 -7.17
C LEU A 38 10.55 -21.76 -6.33
N ALA A 39 11.80 -22.20 -6.34
CA ALA A 39 12.90 -21.54 -5.65
C ALA A 39 13.15 -20.14 -6.22
N ASN A 40 13.09 -19.98 -7.55
CA ASN A 40 13.17 -18.66 -8.18
C ASN A 40 11.98 -17.78 -7.82
N ARG A 41 10.75 -18.33 -7.80
CA ARG A 41 9.57 -17.58 -7.36
C ARG A 41 9.68 -17.18 -5.88
N LEU A 42 10.10 -18.08 -5.01
CA LEU A 42 10.30 -17.81 -3.60
C LEU A 42 11.41 -16.78 -3.38
N HIS A 43 12.52 -16.88 -4.11
CA HIS A 43 13.62 -15.93 -4.05
C HIS A 43 13.17 -14.53 -4.48
N VAL A 44 12.50 -14.42 -5.64
CA VAL A 44 11.93 -13.15 -6.11
C VAL A 44 10.89 -12.62 -5.13
N GLN A 45 10.01 -13.46 -4.59
CA GLN A 45 9.00 -13.05 -3.63
C GLN A 45 9.61 -12.58 -2.31
N CYS A 46 10.64 -13.24 -1.79
CA CYS A 46 11.38 -12.81 -0.61
C CYS A 46 12.06 -11.44 -0.84
N HIS A 47 12.62 -11.20 -2.02
CA HIS A 47 13.20 -9.90 -2.36
C HIS A 47 12.15 -8.81 -2.52
N VAL A 48 10.99 -9.11 -3.12
CA VAL A 48 9.88 -8.15 -3.27
C VAL A 48 9.21 -7.82 -1.93
N MET A 49 9.24 -8.74 -0.96
CA MET A 49 8.67 -8.52 0.37
C MET A 49 9.65 -7.87 1.37
N CYS A 50 10.91 -7.67 0.99
CA CYS A 50 11.87 -6.97 1.83
C CYS A 50 11.72 -5.46 1.65
N VAL A 51 11.46 -4.74 2.74
CA VAL A 51 11.42 -3.27 2.71
C VAL A 51 12.87 -2.76 2.65
N GLU A 52 13.32 -2.35 1.46
CA GLU A 52 14.70 -1.89 1.23
C GLU A 52 14.96 -0.44 1.67
N ALA A 53 13.90 0.39 1.72
CA ALA A 53 13.97 1.81 2.05
C ALA A 53 12.67 2.31 2.68
N LEU A 54 12.78 3.25 3.63
CA LEU A 54 11.68 4.08 4.12
C LEU A 54 11.90 5.51 3.68
N SER A 55 10.98 6.04 2.88
CA SER A 55 11.00 7.45 2.47
C SER A 55 10.50 8.35 3.60
N GLN A 56 11.22 9.45 3.83
CA GLN A 56 10.84 10.51 4.77
C GLN A 56 10.18 11.68 4.03
N THR A 57 9.49 12.54 4.79
CA THR A 57 8.80 13.74 4.30
C THR A 57 9.73 14.79 3.67
N ASP A 58 11.03 14.71 3.92
CA ASP A 58 12.06 15.57 3.32
C ASP A 58 12.69 14.95 2.05
N ASN A 59 12.07 13.90 1.49
CA ASN A 59 12.59 13.07 0.39
C ASN A 59 13.90 12.34 0.71
N SER A 60 14.31 12.23 1.98
CA SER A 60 15.41 11.37 2.36
C SER A 60 14.97 9.91 2.52
N GLU A 61 15.91 8.97 2.41
CA GLU A 61 15.64 7.53 2.56
C GLU A 61 16.43 6.96 3.74
N ILE A 62 15.75 6.22 4.61
CA ILE A 62 16.38 5.35 5.60
C ILE A 62 16.61 3.99 4.94
N ARG A 63 17.83 3.46 5.02
CA ARG A 63 18.22 2.12 4.53
C ARG A 63 18.90 1.25 5.60
N ASN A 64 18.84 1.67 6.86
CA ASN A 64 19.48 0.97 7.97
C ASN A 64 18.46 0.09 8.69
N ASP A 65 18.75 -1.21 8.77
CA ASP A 65 17.88 -2.25 9.33
C ASP A 65 17.47 -2.01 10.80
N ASP A 66 18.38 -1.48 11.62
CA ASP A 66 18.09 -1.16 13.02
C ASP A 66 17.09 0.00 13.11
N LEU A 67 17.24 0.99 12.23
CA LEU A 67 16.33 2.13 12.14
C LEU A 67 14.96 1.73 11.58
N PHE A 68 14.88 0.78 10.64
CA PHE A 68 13.60 0.21 10.20
C PHE A 68 12.86 -0.43 11.36
N THR A 69 13.54 -1.33 12.06
CA THR A 69 12.94 -2.08 13.16
C THR A 69 12.47 -1.16 14.27
N ALA A 70 13.23 -0.09 14.57
CA ALA A 70 12.79 0.95 15.50
C ALA A 70 11.54 1.69 15.00
N LYS A 71 11.52 2.16 13.74
CA LYS A 71 10.38 2.89 13.18
C LYS A 71 9.10 2.06 13.10
N PHE A 72 9.19 0.81 12.70
CA PHE A 72 8.04 -0.09 12.69
C PHE A 72 7.55 -0.37 14.12
N ARG A 73 8.47 -0.58 15.07
CA ARG A 73 8.13 -0.78 16.48
C ARG A 73 7.39 0.43 17.04
N ASP A 74 7.90 1.63 16.82
CA ASP A 74 7.28 2.87 17.28
C ASP A 74 5.88 3.02 16.67
N PHE A 75 5.77 2.83 15.35
CA PHE A 75 4.48 2.90 14.65
C PHE A 75 3.43 1.93 15.22
N TYR A 76 3.79 0.65 15.38
CA TYR A 76 2.84 -0.33 15.90
C TYR A 76 2.58 -0.15 17.40
N SER A 77 3.59 0.29 18.16
CA SER A 77 3.40 0.68 19.55
C SER A 77 2.34 1.76 19.61
N ASP A 78 2.49 2.86 18.88
CA ASP A 78 1.53 3.96 18.85
C ASP A 78 0.14 3.50 18.38
N LEU A 79 0.07 2.68 17.33
CA LEU A 79 -1.20 2.18 16.80
C LEU A 79 -1.98 1.35 17.84
N TYR A 80 -1.30 0.54 18.64
CA TYR A 80 -1.93 -0.33 19.63
C TYR A 80 -1.94 0.24 21.05
N THR A 81 -1.23 1.33 21.31
CA THR A 81 -1.26 2.07 22.59
C THR A 81 -2.07 3.35 22.53
N THR A 82 -2.60 3.74 21.35
CA THR A 82 -3.64 4.77 21.28
C THR A 82 -4.77 4.40 22.23
N GLN A 83 -4.87 5.15 23.33
CA GLN A 83 -5.94 4.98 24.30
C GLN A 83 -7.28 5.12 23.57
N PRO A 84 -8.32 4.36 23.97
CA PRO A 84 -9.65 4.65 23.48
C PRO A 84 -9.95 6.12 23.79
N ILE A 85 -10.30 6.87 22.76
CA ILE A 85 -10.74 8.27 22.89
C ILE A 85 -11.83 8.27 23.97
N THR A 86 -11.58 8.94 25.09
CA THR A 86 -12.51 8.96 26.20
C THR A 86 -13.72 9.82 25.84
N ALA A 87 -14.89 9.52 26.43
CA ALA A 87 -16.09 10.33 26.23
C ALA A 87 -15.82 11.82 26.53
N ASP A 88 -15.00 12.12 27.54
CA ASP A 88 -14.60 13.49 27.88
C ASP A 88 -13.81 14.20 26.77
N THR A 89 -12.93 13.49 26.04
CA THR A 89 -12.23 14.08 24.89
C THR A 89 -13.16 14.37 23.71
N ILE A 90 -14.18 13.53 23.50
CA ILE A 90 -15.20 13.75 22.46
C ILE A 90 -16.09 14.93 22.87
N ASP A 91 -16.56 14.96 24.11
CA ASP A 91 -17.40 16.05 24.63
C ASP A 91 -16.64 17.38 24.64
N GLY A 92 -15.35 17.36 24.99
CA GLY A 92 -14.48 18.53 24.88
C GLY A 92 -14.30 19.00 23.44
N TYR A 93 -14.15 18.08 22.49
CA TYR A 93 -14.09 18.43 21.07
C TYR A 93 -15.42 19.01 20.57
N LEU A 94 -16.55 18.37 20.89
CA LEU A 94 -17.88 18.81 20.46
C LEU A 94 -18.29 20.16 21.06
N LYS A 95 -17.88 20.46 22.30
CA LYS A 95 -18.10 21.77 22.94
C LYS A 95 -17.26 22.89 22.32
N ASN A 96 -16.05 22.57 21.85
CA ASN A 96 -15.14 23.53 21.24
C ASN A 96 -15.34 23.64 19.72
N ALA A 97 -15.94 22.64 19.09
CA ALA A 97 -16.40 22.71 17.72
C ALA A 97 -17.53 23.74 17.66
N ASN A 98 -17.43 24.68 16.72
CA ASN A 98 -18.47 25.69 16.50
C ASN A 98 -19.64 25.04 15.74
N ILE A 99 -20.29 24.08 16.38
CA ILE A 99 -21.44 23.36 15.84
C ILE A 99 -22.64 24.29 16.05
N PRO A 100 -23.39 24.63 14.99
CA PRO A 100 -24.61 25.41 15.15
C PRO A 100 -25.58 24.61 16.02
N HIS A 101 -25.73 25.05 17.27
CA HIS A 101 -26.74 24.52 18.17
C HIS A 101 -28.09 25.16 17.83
N LEU A 102 -29.12 24.33 17.76
CA LEU A 102 -30.49 24.81 17.64
C LEU A 102 -30.82 25.64 18.89
N SER A 103 -31.46 26.78 18.70
CA SER A 103 -31.97 27.55 19.85
C SER A 103 -33.05 26.74 20.58
N SER A 104 -33.28 27.03 21.86
CA SER A 104 -34.33 26.37 22.64
C SER A 104 -35.70 26.44 21.96
N ILE A 105 -35.96 27.55 21.26
CA ILE A 105 -37.20 27.77 20.49
C ILE A 105 -37.27 26.83 19.29
N GLN A 106 -36.17 26.65 18.55
CA GLN A 106 -36.12 25.75 17.40
C GLN A 106 -36.27 24.29 17.79
N VAL A 107 -35.75 23.88 18.95
CA VAL A 107 -35.94 22.53 19.48
C VAL A 107 -37.41 22.30 19.83
N GLU A 108 -38.04 23.25 20.52
CA GLU A 108 -39.46 23.19 20.85
C GLU A 108 -40.34 23.16 19.58
N GLU A 109 -40.00 23.92 18.54
CA GLU A 109 -40.71 23.93 17.26
C GLU A 109 -40.59 22.60 16.51
N ILE A 110 -39.43 21.93 16.55
CA ILE A 110 -39.21 20.62 15.90
C ILE A 110 -39.96 19.50 16.64
N ASP A 111 -40.13 19.62 17.96
CA ASP A 111 -40.90 18.65 18.75
C ASP A 111 -42.42 18.83 18.62
N GLN A 112 -42.90 19.93 17.99
CA GLN A 112 -44.31 20.10 17.71
C GLN A 112 -44.76 19.25 16.50
N PRO A 113 -45.99 18.71 16.52
CA PRO A 113 -46.55 18.02 15.37
C PRO A 113 -46.71 18.98 14.17
N ILE A 114 -46.39 18.47 12.98
CA ILE A 114 -46.50 19.21 11.71
C ILE A 114 -47.93 19.74 11.53
N ARG A 115 -48.05 21.03 11.25
CA ARG A 115 -49.34 21.72 11.05
C ARG A 115 -49.79 21.61 9.60
N LEU A 116 -51.11 21.61 9.41
CA LEU A 116 -51.72 21.56 8.09
C LEU A 116 -51.27 22.75 7.20
N GLU A 117 -51.12 23.92 7.81
CA GLU A 117 -50.68 25.15 7.13
C GLU A 117 -49.29 25.01 6.51
N GLU A 118 -48.37 24.33 7.20
CA GLU A 118 -46.99 24.09 6.74
C GLU A 118 -47.00 23.15 5.54
N VAL A 119 -47.81 22.10 5.58
CA VAL A 119 -47.99 21.16 4.47
C VAL A 119 -48.55 21.88 3.23
N ILE A 120 -49.56 22.74 3.41
CA ILE A 120 -50.15 23.53 2.32
C ILE A 120 -49.12 24.50 1.72
N ALA A 121 -48.33 25.17 2.56
CA ALA A 121 -47.28 26.09 2.12
C ALA A 121 -46.18 25.38 1.31
N VAL A 122 -45.74 24.21 1.76
CA VAL A 122 -44.75 23.39 1.05
C VAL A 122 -45.30 22.90 -0.30
N ILE A 123 -46.56 22.45 -0.36
CA ILE A 123 -47.21 22.04 -1.61
C ILE A 123 -47.31 23.21 -2.59
N ALA A 124 -47.61 24.41 -2.10
CA ALA A 124 -47.65 25.62 -2.94
C ALA A 124 -46.26 25.96 -3.51
N HIS A 125 -45.22 25.85 -2.69
CA HIS A 125 -43.83 26.06 -3.12
C HIS A 125 -43.36 25.04 -4.16
N LEU A 126 -43.76 23.76 -4.01
CA LEU A 126 -43.45 22.69 -4.95
C LEU A 126 -44.20 22.85 -6.30
N LYS A 127 -45.40 23.45 -6.29
CA LYS A 127 -46.17 23.73 -7.51
C LYS A 127 -45.64 24.92 -8.32
N LEU A 128 -44.90 25.83 -7.69
CA LEU A 128 -44.31 27.02 -8.33
C LEU A 128 -43.00 26.72 -9.09
N HIS A 129 -42.44 25.52 -8.95
CA HIS A 129 -41.21 25.08 -9.61
C HIS A 129 -41.43 23.99 -10.69
N ASN A 130 -42.69 23.75 -11.07
CA ASN A 130 -43.07 23.09 -12.32
C ASN A 130 -43.69 24.10 -13.27
#